data_AF-A0A7Z0PYY2-F1
#
_entry.id   AF-A0A7Z0PYY2-F1
#
_cell.length_a   1.000
_cell.length_b   1.000
_cell.length_c   1.000
_cell.angle_alpha   90.00
_cell.angle_beta   90.00
_cell.angle_gamma   90.00
#
_symmetry.space_group_name_H-M   'P 1'
#
loop_
_entity.id
_entity.type
_entity.pdbx_description
1 polymer ?
#
loop_
_entity_poly.entity_id
_entity_poly.type
_entity_poly.pdbx_seq_one_letter_code
_entity_poly.pdbx_strand_id
1 'polypeptide(L)'
;MAIAKAERLMNLALCLLGTRRPLSKRELRASLEAYMEATTDESFNRMFERDKDDLRELGLVIETVENLDGEVGYLARHDSNQLPPITLDAEEAAALGLAASVWQ
;
A
#
# COMPACT_ATOMS: atom_id res chain seq x y z
N MET A 1 19.40 5.94 -5.79
CA MET A 1 18.77 7.23 -5.46
C MET A 1 17.68 6.92 -4.46
N ALA A 2 17.58 7.61 -3.32
CA ALA A 2 16.58 7.21 -2.33
C ALA A 2 15.16 7.40 -2.89
N ILE A 3 14.36 6.34 -2.93
CA ILE A 3 12.95 6.41 -3.33
C ILE A 3 12.21 7.36 -2.38
N ALA A 4 11.45 8.29 -2.95
CA ALA A 4 10.70 9.27 -2.17
C ALA A 4 9.69 8.56 -1.25
N LYS A 5 9.47 9.08 -0.03
CA LYS A 5 8.54 8.47 0.94
C LYS A 5 7.16 8.24 0.32
N ALA A 6 6.63 9.22 -0.41
CA ALA A 6 5.31 9.13 -1.05
C ALA A 6 5.23 7.97 -2.05
N GLU A 7 6.25 7.79 -2.90
CA GLU A 7 6.32 6.69 -3.86
C GLU A 7 6.37 5.34 -3.16
N ARG A 8 7.16 5.22 -2.09
CA ARG A 8 7.22 3.98 -1.30
C ARG A 8 5.88 3.62 -0.66
N LEU A 9 5.19 4.60 -0.06
CA LEU A 9 3.86 4.38 0.51
C LEU A 9 2.84 3.98 -0.56
N MET A 10 2.86 4.64 -1.72
CA MET A 10 2.01 4.29 -2.86
C MET A 10 2.27 2.86 -3.33
N ASN A 11 3.53 2.47 -3.49
CA ASN A 11 3.90 1.11 -3.91
C ASN A 11 3.47 0.05 -2.89
N LEU A 12 3.61 0.32 -1.59
CA LEU A 12 3.12 -0.59 -0.54
C LEU A 12 1.59 -0.72 -0.58
N ALA A 13 0.86 0.40 -0.69
CA ALA A 13 -0.59 0.38 -0.78
C ALA A 13 -1.06 -0.42 -2.01
N LEU A 14 -0.47 -0.17 -3.18
CA LEU A 14 -0.78 -0.90 -4.41
C LEU A 14 -0.48 -2.41 -4.28
N CYS A 15 0.64 -2.76 -3.66
CA CYS A 15 1.01 -4.16 -3.42
C CYS A 15 -0.02 -4.86 -2.52
N LEU A 16 -0.43 -4.23 -1.42
CA LEU A 16 -1.39 -4.79 -0.48
C LEU A 16 -2.82 -4.84 -1.04
N LEU A 17 -3.25 -3.84 -1.82
CA LEU A 17 -4.57 -3.81 -2.46
C LEU A 17 -4.66 -4.75 -3.67
N GLY A 18 -3.53 -5.04 -4.31
CA GLY A 18 -3.46 -5.93 -5.47
C GLY A 18 -3.52 -7.43 -5.13
N THR A 19 -3.39 -7.81 -3.85
CA THR A 19 -3.45 -9.20 -3.40
C THR A 19 -4.81 -9.55 -2.80
N ARG A 20 -5.18 -10.83 -2.91
CA ARG A 20 -6.37 -11.40 -2.24
C ARG A 20 -6.03 -12.23 -1.00
N ARG A 21 -4.74 -12.50 -0.76
CA ARG A 21 -4.23 -13.27 0.37
C ARG A 21 -3.28 -12.43 1.22
N PRO A 22 -3.13 -12.75 2.53
CA PRO A 22 -2.09 -12.14 3.34
C PRO A 22 -0.69 -12.33 2.74
N LEU A 23 0.12 -11.27 2.76
CA LEU A 23 1.52 -11.28 2.35
C LEU A 23 2.42 -11.26 3.58
N SER A 24 3.42 -12.12 3.62
CA SER A 24 4.46 -12.09 4.64
C SER A 24 5.39 -10.88 4.46
N LYS A 25 6.08 -10.49 5.53
CA LYS A 25 7.16 -9.49 5.48
C LYS A 25 8.23 -9.82 4.43
N ARG A 26 8.56 -11.10 4.27
CA ARG A 26 9.54 -11.57 3.30
C ARG A 26 9.09 -11.30 1.86
N GLU A 27 7.82 -11.57 1.55
CA GLU A 27 7.25 -11.29 0.23
C GLU A 27 7.17 -9.79 -0.04
N LEU A 28 6.75 -8.99 0.95
CA LEU A 28 6.72 -7.54 0.83
C LEU A 28 8.11 -6.96 0.58
N ARG A 29 9.13 -7.46 1.28
CA ARG A 29 10.51 -7.03 1.06
C ARG A 29 10.99 -7.32 -0.36
N ALA A 30 10.67 -8.49 -0.88
CA ALA A 30 11.08 -8.90 -2.23
C ALA A 30 10.30 -8.18 -3.35
N SER A 31 9.12 -7.63 -3.04
CA SER A 31 8.25 -7.00 -4.04
C SER A 31 8.51 -5.50 -4.23
N LEU A 32 9.18 -4.85 -3.28
CA LEU A 32 9.36 -3.40 -3.25
C LEU A 32 10.85 -3.04 -3.27
N GLU A 33 11.29 -2.29 -4.28
CA GLU A 33 12.69 -1.88 -4.44
C GLU A 33 13.24 -1.18 -3.19
N ALA A 34 12.49 -0.24 -2.61
CA ALA A 34 12.90 0.46 -1.40
C ALA A 34 13.14 -0.46 -0.19
N TYR A 35 12.50 -1.63 -0.15
CA TYR A 35 12.69 -2.61 0.93
C TYR A 35 13.82 -3.60 0.63
N MET A 36 14.09 -3.88 -0.65
CA MET A 36 15.27 -4.63 -1.07
C MET A 36 16.57 -3.86 -0.76
N GLU A 37 16.56 -2.54 -0.92
CA GLU A 37 17.71 -1.68 -0.60
C GLU A 37 18.03 -1.59 0.90
N ALA A 38 17.11 -1.98 1.78
CA ALA A 38 17.34 -2.01 3.22
C ALA A 38 18.42 -3.04 3.58
N THR A 39 19.52 -2.57 4.17
CA THR A 39 20.75 -3.37 4.38
C THR A 39 20.58 -4.48 5.42
N THR A 40 19.69 -4.31 6.39
CA THR A 40 19.45 -5.28 7.47
C THR A 40 17.96 -5.55 7.67
N ASP A 41 17.63 -6.73 8.19
CA ASP A 41 16.25 -7.11 8.53
C ASP A 41 15.63 -6.14 9.54
N GLU A 42 16.41 -5.66 10.50
CA GLU A 42 15.96 -4.67 11.48
C GLU A 42 15.62 -3.32 10.83
N SER A 43 16.45 -2.86 9.88
CA SER A 43 16.19 -1.62 9.14
C SER A 43 14.92 -1.72 8.29
N PHE A 44 14.75 -2.85 7.59
CA PHE A 44 13.54 -3.17 6.84
C PHE A 44 12.31 -3.22 7.76
N ASN A 45 12.38 -3.95 8.87
CA ASN A 45 11.26 -4.10 9.80
C ASN A 45 10.80 -2.75 10.33
N ARG A 46 11.73 -1.88 10.78
CA ARG A 46 11.37 -0.52 11.22
C ARG A 46 10.75 0.32 10.10
N MET A 47 11.30 0.24 8.89
CA MET A 47 10.78 0.99 7.74
C MET A 47 9.37 0.54 7.39
N PHE A 48 9.13 -0.78 7.32
CA PHE A 48 7.82 -1.34 7.03
C PHE A 48 6.79 -1.02 8.11
N GLU A 49 7.14 -1.16 9.41
CA GLU A 49 6.20 -0.82 10.48
C GLU A 49 5.81 0.66 10.42
N ARG A 50 6.77 1.56 10.18
CA ARG A 50 6.49 2.99 9.98
C ARG A 50 5.59 3.25 8.77
N ASP A 51 5.91 2.66 7.63
CA ASP A 51 5.14 2.86 6.40
C ASP A 51 3.71 2.28 6.54
N LYS A 52 3.56 1.16 7.25
CA LYS A 52 2.26 0.57 7.58
C LYS A 52 1.42 1.51 8.46
N ASP A 53 2.05 2.12 9.46
CA ASP A 53 1.38 3.08 10.34
C ASP A 53 1.03 4.37 9.58
N ASP A 54 1.93 4.88 8.74
CA ASP A 54 1.67 6.02 7.85
C ASP A 54 0.44 5.74 6.94
N LEU A 55 0.33 4.54 6.36
CA LEU A 55 -0.82 4.15 5.55
C LEU A 55 -2.12 4.05 6.35
N ARG A 56 -2.06 3.58 7.61
CA ARG A 56 -3.21 3.53 8.50
C ARG A 56 -3.69 4.93 8.88
N GLU A 57 -2.78 5.87 9.11
CA GLU A 57 -3.12 7.28 9.34
C GLU A 57 -3.81 7.90 8.12
N LEU A 58 -3.44 7.47 6.90
CA LEU A 58 -4.10 7.85 5.65
C LEU A 58 -5.45 7.14 5.41
N GLY A 59 -5.87 6.25 6.33
CA GLY A 59 -7.16 5.55 6.28
C GLY A 59 -7.12 4.16 5.65
N LEU A 60 -5.94 3.64 5.27
CA LEU A 60 -5.82 2.28 4.76
C LEU A 60 -5.97 1.26 5.90
N VAL A 61 -6.97 0.39 5.79
CA VAL A 61 -7.21 -0.72 6.71
C VAL A 61 -6.30 -1.89 6.33
N ILE A 62 -5.28 -2.13 7.16
CA ILE A 62 -4.33 -3.25 7.00
C ILE A 62 -4.51 -4.23 8.17
N GLU A 63 -5.06 -5.41 7.87
CA GLU A 63 -5.17 -6.53 8.79
C GLU A 63 -3.83 -7.23 8.98
N THR A 64 -3.57 -7.71 10.19
CA THR A 64 -2.48 -8.63 10.51
C THR A 64 -3.10 -9.98 10.80
N VAL A 65 -2.80 -10.96 9.96
CA VAL A 65 -3.40 -12.30 9.98
C VAL A 65 -2.32 -13.31 10.32
N GLU A 66 -2.56 -14.17 11.29
CA GLU A 66 -1.68 -15.29 11.60
C GLU A 66 -2.27 -16.58 11.01
N ASN A 67 -1.47 -17.36 10.29
CA ASN A 67 -1.90 -18.66 9.78
C ASN A 67 -1.77 -19.75 10.85
N LEU A 68 -2.24 -20.97 10.54
CA LEU A 68 -2.19 -22.10 11.47
C LEU A 68 -0.75 -22.52 11.86
N ASP A 69 0.23 -22.16 11.03
CA ASP A 69 1.65 -22.43 11.25
C ASP A 69 2.34 -21.31 12.06
N GLY A 70 1.59 -20.29 12.49
CA GLY A 70 2.09 -19.15 13.26
C GLY A 70 2.77 -18.07 12.40
N GLU A 71 2.70 -18.16 11.07
CA GLU A 71 3.26 -17.14 10.20
C GLU A 71 2.33 -15.93 10.09
N VAL A 72 2.91 -14.75 10.31
CA VAL A 72 2.21 -13.47 10.23
C VAL A 72 2.22 -12.95 8.79
N GLY A 73 1.02 -12.63 8.28
CA GLY A 73 0.79 -11.95 7.02
C GLY A 73 0.01 -10.65 7.17
N TYR A 74 0.08 -9.80 6.15
CA TYR A 74 -0.56 -8.49 6.08
C TYR A 74 -1.52 -8.45 4.89
N LEU A 75 -2.74 -7.98 5.11
CA LEU A 75 -3.79 -7.96 4.10
C LEU A 75 -4.57 -6.64 4.15
N ALA A 76 -4.69 -5.97 3.01
CA ALA A 76 -5.63 -4.86 2.84
C ALA A 76 -6.83 -5.38 2.05
N ARG A 77 -7.93 -5.73 2.74
CA ARG A 77 -9.10 -6.27 2.05
C ARG A 77 -9.77 -5.20 1.21
N HIS A 78 -10.22 -5.59 0.01
CA HIS A 78 -10.88 -4.68 -0.91
C HIS A 78 -12.19 -4.12 -0.35
N ASP A 79 -12.99 -4.92 0.35
CA ASP A 79 -14.25 -4.49 0.98
C ASP A 79 -14.06 -3.39 2.04
N SER A 80 -12.94 -3.43 2.76
CA SER A 80 -12.60 -2.52 3.86
C SER A 80 -11.84 -1.28 3.39
N ASN A 81 -11.36 -1.29 2.14
CA ASN A 81 -10.55 -0.23 1.54
C ASN A 81 -11.17 0.31 0.24
N GLN A 82 -12.47 0.08 0.05
CA GLN A 82 -13.21 0.69 -1.05
C GLN A 82 -13.45 2.17 -0.76
N LEU A 83 -13.23 3.00 -1.78
CA LEU A 83 -13.71 4.38 -1.73
C LEU A 83 -15.25 4.36 -1.63
N PRO A 84 -15.84 5.15 -0.71
CA PRO A 84 -17.27 5.34 -0.70
C PRO A 84 -17.74 5.95 -2.03
N PRO A 85 -19.04 5.85 -2.36
CA PRO A 85 -19.58 6.49 -3.55
C PRO A 85 -19.18 7.98 -3.61
N ILE A 86 -18.48 8.36 -4.67
CA ILE A 86 -18.06 9.75 -4.90
C ILE A 86 -19.09 10.38 -5.84
N THR A 87 -19.62 11.54 -5.44
CA THR A 87 -20.40 12.39 -6.34
C THR A 87 -19.49 13.54 -6.75
N LEU A 88 -19.33 13.72 -8.05
CA LEU A 88 -18.56 14.82 -8.61
C LEU A 88 -19.53 15.85 -9.17
N ASP A 89 -19.25 17.13 -8.95
CA ASP A 89 -19.92 18.17 -9.70
C ASP A 89 -19.39 18.27 -11.15
N ALA A 90 -19.96 19.19 -11.92
CA ALA A 90 -19.59 19.35 -13.34
C ALA A 90 -18.13 19.80 -13.51
N GLU A 91 -17.60 20.62 -12.61
CA GLU A 91 -16.23 21.15 -12.67
C GLU A 91 -15.22 20.07 -12.27
N GLU A 92 -15.50 19.33 -11.20
CA GLU A 92 -14.68 18.21 -10.73
C GLU A 92 -14.62 17.07 -11.76
N ALA A 93 -15.75 16.72 -12.37
CA ALA A 93 -15.81 15.71 -13.43
C ALA A 93 -15.04 16.15 -14.67
N ALA A 94 -15.12 17.44 -15.05
CA ALA A 94 -14.35 17.98 -16.17
C ALA A 94 -12.83 17.95 -15.89
N ALA A 95 -12.42 18.31 -14.67
CA ALA A 95 -11.01 18.28 -14.26
C ALA A 95 -10.44 16.85 -14.30
N LEU A 96 -11.17 15.87 -13.75
CA LEU A 96 -10.78 14.46 -13.81
C LEU A 96 -10.75 13.92 -15.24
N GLY A 97 -11.72 14.31 -16.08
CA GLY A 97 -11.74 13.94 -17.50
C GLY A 97 -10.52 14.45 -18.26
N LEU A 98 -10.12 15.70 -18.01
CA LEU A 98 -8.90 16.27 -18.60
C LEU A 98 -7.65 15.52 -18.13
N ALA A 99 -7.53 15.24 -16.83
CA ALA A 99 -6.41 14.46 -16.29
C ALA A 99 -6.33 13.05 -16.92
N ALA A 100 -7.46 12.37 -17.07
CA ALA A 100 -7.52 11.05 -17.70
C ALA A 100 -7.11 11.09 -19.18
N SER A 101 -7.41 12.17 -19.91
CA SER A 101 -7.03 12.32 -21.32
C SER A 101 -5.52 12.42 -21.55
N VAL A 102 -4.77 12.90 -20.55
CA VAL A 102 -3.30 13.02 -20.61
C VAL A 102 -2.60 11.68 -20.38
N TRP A 103 -3.30 10.72 -19.76
CA TRP A 103 -2.75 9.40 -19.44
C TRP A 103 -2.88 8.38 -20.59
N GLN A 104 -3.50 8.73 -21.71
CA GLN A 104 -3.53 7.89 -22.93
C GLN A 104 -2.19 7.92 -23.67
#